data_AF-A0A6C0BIE6-F1
#
_entry.id   AF-A0A6C0BIE6-F1
#
_cell.length_a   1.000
_cell.length_b   1.000
_cell.length_c   1.000
_cell.angle_alpha   90.00
_cell.angle_beta   90.00
_cell.angle_gamma   90.00
#
_symmetry.space_group_name_H-M   'P 1'
#
loop_
_entity.id
_entity.type
_entity.pdbx_description
1 polymer ?
#
loop_
_entity_poly.entity_id
_entity_poly.type
_entity_poly.pdbx_seq_one_letter_code
_entity_poly.pdbx_strand_id
1 'polypeptide(L)'
;MASPKKYETTAKGLMMWANSELEHVGRITSVKDKDIQYSYAMSTLNGMAHLKDALFETVNDPAYQNWKTDLLRTHDSVIRVMKHLIKDYQLNLNAIRAFNERKVLSDLSYLKQDGGNKTRKRSRSNKK
;
A
#
# COMPACT_ATOMS: atom_id res chain seq x y z
N MET A 1 -4.24 10.89 5.00
CA MET A 1 -3.70 11.81 6.04
C MET A 1 -2.22 11.51 6.19
N ALA A 2 -1.38 12.54 6.24
CA ALA A 2 0.07 12.40 6.34
C ALA A 2 0.47 11.82 7.71
N SER A 3 1.53 11.00 7.74
CA SER A 3 2.11 10.49 9.00
C SER A 3 2.62 11.66 9.86
N PRO A 4 2.57 11.55 11.20
CA PRO A 4 3.18 12.54 12.10
C PRO A 4 4.72 12.58 12.03
N LYS A 5 5.36 11.68 11.28
CA LYS A 5 6.82 11.61 11.12
C LYS A 5 7.26 12.21 9.80
N LYS A 6 8.28 13.07 9.85
CA LYS A 6 9.04 13.52 8.67
C LYS A 6 10.08 12.47 8.33
N TYR A 7 10.11 12.03 7.08
CA TYR A 7 11.05 11.02 6.62
C TYR A 7 12.35 11.64 6.07
N GLU A 8 12.32 12.91 5.63
CA GLU A 8 13.50 13.67 5.14
C GLU A 8 14.33 12.90 4.08
N THR A 9 13.67 12.05 3.30
CA THR A 9 14.31 11.21 2.28
C THR A 9 14.36 11.90 0.93
N THR A 10 15.44 11.68 0.18
CA THR A 10 15.55 12.14 -1.21
C THR A 10 14.64 11.34 -2.14
N ALA A 11 14.19 11.95 -3.24
CA ALA A 11 13.39 11.27 -4.27
C ALA A 11 14.07 9.98 -4.78
N LYS A 12 15.39 9.99 -4.98
CA LYS A 12 16.15 8.80 -5.40
C LYS A 12 16.12 7.69 -4.33
N GLY A 13 16.28 8.05 -3.06
CA GLY A 13 16.19 7.09 -1.95
C GLY A 13 14.81 6.42 -1.87
N LEU A 14 13.74 7.20 -2.09
CA LEU A 14 12.38 6.68 -2.11
C LEU A 14 12.13 5.71 -3.26
N MET A 15 12.64 6.01 -4.45
CA MET A 15 12.52 5.10 -5.59
C MET A 15 13.29 3.79 -5.36
N MET A 16 14.46 3.85 -4.74
CA MET A 16 15.22 2.64 -4.37
C MET A 16 14.48 1.81 -3.33
N TRP A 17 13.89 2.46 -2.32
CA TRP A 17 13.08 1.76 -1.32
C TRP A 17 11.86 1.10 -1.97
N ALA A 18 11.14 1.82 -2.85
CA ALA A 18 10.03 1.26 -3.60
C ALA A 18 10.41 0.00 -4.39
N ASN A 19 11.56 0.03 -5.08
CA ASN A 19 12.03 -1.13 -5.82
C ASN A 19 12.34 -2.33 -4.91
N SER A 20 12.97 -2.09 -3.75
CA SER A 20 13.26 -3.16 -2.77
C SER A 20 11.98 -3.81 -2.23
N GLU A 21 10.97 -3.02 -1.92
CA GLU A 21 9.68 -3.54 -1.41
C GLU A 21 8.92 -4.31 -2.50
N LEU A 22 8.97 -3.84 -3.75
CA LEU A 22 8.38 -4.55 -4.90
C LEU A 22 9.09 -5.88 -5.18
N GLU A 23 10.42 -5.92 -5.05
CA GLU A 23 11.19 -7.16 -5.17
C GLU A 23 10.80 -8.17 -4.07
N HIS A 24 10.59 -7.69 -2.84
CA HIS A 24 10.10 -8.52 -1.74
C HIS A 24 8.75 -9.18 -2.08
N VAL A 25 7.85 -8.51 -2.79
CA VAL A 25 6.58 -9.12 -3.25
C VAL A 25 6.83 -10.29 -4.20
N GLY A 26 7.78 -10.17 -5.12
CA GLY A 26 8.18 -11.27 -6.00
C GLY A 26 8.77 -12.47 -5.24
N ARG A 27 9.42 -12.22 -4.11
CA ARG A 27 9.92 -13.29 -3.22
C ARG A 27 8.79 -13.96 -2.43
N ILE A 28 7.77 -13.20 -2.01
CA ILE A 28 6.60 -13.79 -1.33
C ILE A 28 5.87 -14.76 -2.27
N THR A 29 5.67 -14.39 -3.54
CA THR A 29 4.95 -15.24 -4.50
C THR A 29 5.73 -16.50 -4.88
N SER A 30 7.07 -16.50 -4.77
CA SER A 30 7.90 -17.67 -5.09
C SER A 30 8.02 -18.68 -3.94
N VAL A 31 7.74 -18.27 -2.70
CA VAL A 31 7.69 -19.17 -1.54
C VAL A 31 6.42 -20.00 -1.61
N LYS A 32 6.50 -21.32 -1.35
CA LYS A 32 5.34 -22.23 -1.36
C LYS A 32 4.63 -22.36 -0.01
N ASP A 33 5.31 -22.01 1.07
CA ASP A 33 4.80 -22.08 2.43
C ASP A 33 3.89 -20.89 2.74
N LYS A 34 2.66 -21.17 3.17
CA LYS A 34 1.62 -20.17 3.41
C LYS A 34 1.87 -19.31 4.66
N ASP A 35 2.48 -19.87 5.70
CA ASP A 35 2.73 -19.13 6.95
C ASP A 35 3.91 -18.16 6.76
N ILE A 36 4.90 -18.59 5.98
CA ILE A 36 6.01 -17.74 5.57
C ILE A 36 5.53 -16.64 4.61
N GLN A 37 4.67 -16.99 3.65
CA GLN A 37 4.02 -16.00 2.77
C GLN A 37 3.27 -14.94 3.58
N TYR A 38 2.46 -15.35 4.56
CA TYR A 38 1.72 -14.45 5.43
C TYR A 38 2.65 -13.51 6.21
N SER A 39 3.69 -14.06 6.84
CA SER A 39 4.64 -13.29 7.66
C SER A 39 5.41 -12.26 6.84
N TYR A 40 5.87 -12.64 5.65
CA TYR A 40 6.55 -11.70 4.76
C TYR A 40 5.59 -10.66 4.18
N ALA A 41 4.38 -11.05 3.77
CA ALA A 41 3.38 -10.12 3.28
C ALA A 41 3.01 -9.07 4.33
N MET A 42 2.94 -9.47 5.60
CA MET A 42 2.74 -8.56 6.73
C MET A 42 3.89 -7.55 6.89
N SER A 43 5.14 -8.03 6.81
CA SER A 43 6.33 -7.18 6.90
C SER A 43 6.42 -6.18 5.75
N THR A 44 6.22 -6.66 4.52
CA THR A 44 6.25 -5.83 3.30
C THR A 44 5.14 -4.79 3.32
N LEU A 45 3.94 -5.15 3.79
CA LEU A 45 2.85 -4.19 3.92
C LEU A 45 3.20 -3.05 4.89
N ASN A 46 3.90 -3.37 5.98
CA ASN A 46 4.37 -2.38 6.96
C ASN A 46 5.41 -1.42 6.34
N GLY A 47 6.40 -1.95 5.63
CA GLY A 47 7.40 -1.15 4.90
C GLY A 47 6.76 -0.24 3.84
N MET A 48 5.85 -0.80 3.04
CA MET A 48 5.11 -0.06 2.00
C MET A 48 4.21 1.05 2.55
N ALA A 49 3.62 0.86 3.74
CA ALA A 49 2.82 1.90 4.38
C ALA A 49 3.66 3.12 4.78
N HIS A 50 4.88 2.91 5.29
CA HIS A 50 5.83 3.99 5.56
C HIS A 50 6.30 4.68 4.28
N LEU A 51 6.65 3.88 3.27
CA LEU A 51 7.06 4.37 1.96
C LEU A 51 5.99 5.25 1.32
N LYS A 52 4.71 4.85 1.41
CA LYS A 52 3.58 5.65 0.91
C LYS A 52 3.54 7.03 1.57
N ASP A 53 3.72 7.10 2.89
CA ASP A 53 3.71 8.39 3.60
C ASP A 53 4.90 9.26 3.21
N ALA A 54 6.08 8.66 3.08
CA ALA A 54 7.30 9.36 2.68
C ALA A 54 7.21 9.88 1.23
N LEU A 55 6.65 9.09 0.31
CA LEU A 55 6.36 9.52 -1.06
C LEU A 55 5.38 10.71 -1.07
N PHE A 56 4.33 10.65 -0.26
CA PHE A 56 3.36 11.74 -0.17
C PHE A 56 3.98 13.01 0.40
N GLU A 57 4.88 12.91 1.39
CA GLU A 57 5.64 14.04 1.92
C GLU A 57 6.49 14.69 0.82
N THR A 58 7.30 13.91 0.10
CA THR A 58 8.20 14.42 -0.94
C THR A 58 7.46 14.96 -2.17
N VAL A 59 6.28 14.45 -2.51
CA VAL A 59 5.42 14.98 -3.59
C VAL A 59 4.95 16.41 -3.30
N ASN A 60 4.76 16.75 -2.03
CA ASN A 60 4.29 18.07 -1.60
C ASN A 60 5.44 19.07 -1.43
N ASP A 61 6.70 18.62 -1.51
CA ASP A 61 7.88 19.48 -1.40
C ASP A 61 8.12 20.25 -2.73
N PRO A 62 8.18 21.60 -2.69
CA PRO A 62 8.52 22.42 -3.86
C PRO A 62 9.88 22.08 -4.51
N ALA A 63 10.84 21.52 -3.76
CA ALA A 63 12.15 21.16 -4.29
C ALA A 63 12.10 20.01 -5.32
N TYR A 64 11.05 19.18 -5.28
CA TYR A 64 10.93 17.97 -6.10
C TYR A 64 9.82 18.03 -7.16
N GLN A 65 9.37 19.24 -7.56
CA GLN A 65 8.30 19.41 -8.55
C GLN A 65 8.55 18.66 -9.87
N ASN A 66 9.81 18.61 -10.33
CA ASN A 66 10.19 17.90 -11.56
C ASN A 66 9.99 16.38 -11.47
N TRP A 67 10.04 15.81 -10.25
CA TRP A 67 9.86 14.39 -9.98
C TRP A 67 8.44 14.04 -9.54
N LYS A 68 7.57 15.04 -9.37
CA LYS A 68 6.22 14.90 -8.80
C LYS A 68 5.39 13.83 -9.51
N THR A 69 5.38 13.83 -10.84
CA THR A 69 4.62 12.85 -11.63
C THR A 69 5.08 11.43 -11.38
N ASP A 70 6.40 11.20 -11.32
CA ASP A 70 6.96 9.88 -11.10
C ASP A 70 6.75 9.43 -9.65
N LEU A 71 6.92 10.32 -8.67
CA LEU A 71 6.64 10.04 -7.27
C LEU A 71 5.17 9.69 -7.03
N LEU A 72 4.23 10.39 -7.68
CA LEU A 72 2.80 10.07 -7.63
C LEU A 72 2.50 8.70 -8.26
N ARG A 73 3.11 8.38 -9.41
CA ARG A 73 2.97 7.06 -10.04
C ARG A 73 3.48 5.93 -9.15
N THR A 74 4.61 6.14 -8.49
CA THR A 74 5.17 5.19 -7.53
C THR A 74 4.26 5.04 -6.31
N HIS A 75 3.78 6.15 -5.75
CA HIS A 75 2.82 6.16 -4.65
C HIS A 75 1.57 5.33 -4.95
N ASP A 76 0.95 5.53 -6.12
CA ASP A 76 -0.23 4.77 -6.54
C ASP A 76 0.07 3.29 -6.75
N SER A 77 1.27 2.97 -7.26
CA SER A 77 1.72 1.60 -7.44
C SER A 77 1.93 0.89 -6.11
N VAL A 78 2.54 1.55 -5.13
CA VAL A 78 2.69 1.04 -3.76
C VAL A 78 1.31 0.75 -3.16
N ILE A 79 0.36 1.69 -3.24
CA ILE A 79 -1.00 1.48 -2.73
C ILE A 79 -1.70 0.28 -3.39
N ARG A 80 -1.57 0.13 -4.71
CA ARG A 80 -2.14 -1.03 -5.43
C ARG A 80 -1.57 -2.34 -4.90
N VAL A 81 -0.25 -2.41 -4.75
CA VAL A 81 0.42 -3.62 -4.26
C VAL A 81 0.03 -3.94 -2.82
N MET A 82 -0.06 -2.94 -1.96
CA MET A 82 -0.59 -3.11 -0.60
C MET A 82 -2.00 -3.73 -0.60
N LYS A 83 -2.90 -3.24 -1.47
CA LYS A 83 -4.25 -3.80 -1.62
C LYS A 83 -4.24 -5.25 -2.11
N HIS A 84 -3.34 -5.58 -3.03
CA HIS A 84 -3.15 -6.95 -3.51
C HIS A 84 -2.65 -7.88 -2.41
N LEU A 85 -1.62 -7.48 -1.66
CA LEU A 85 -1.08 -8.28 -0.56
C LEU A 85 -2.16 -8.61 0.48
N ILE A 86 -2.98 -7.63 0.86
CA ILE A 86 -4.07 -7.85 1.81
C ILE A 86 -5.10 -8.84 1.28
N LYS A 87 -5.45 -8.72 -0.01
CA LYS A 87 -6.47 -9.58 -0.63
C LYS A 87 -5.96 -11.01 -0.83
N ASP A 88 -4.77 -11.16 -1.38
CA ASP A 88 -4.25 -12.45 -1.84
C ASP A 88 -3.75 -13.30 -0.67
N TYR A 89 -3.19 -12.67 0.36
CA TYR A 89 -2.71 -13.34 1.58
C TYR A 89 -3.65 -13.21 2.78
N GLN A 90 -4.85 -12.65 2.56
CA GLN A 90 -5.90 -12.50 3.58
C GLN A 90 -5.38 -11.85 4.89
N LEU A 91 -4.55 -10.81 4.76
CA LEU A 91 -3.91 -10.17 5.89
C LEU A 91 -4.95 -9.53 6.82
N ASN A 92 -4.81 -9.78 8.12
CA ASN A 92 -5.71 -9.21 9.11
C ASN A 92 -5.34 -7.75 9.39
N LEU A 93 -6.10 -6.81 8.80
CA LEU A 93 -5.93 -5.36 9.01
C LEU A 93 -6.04 -4.93 10.47
N ASN A 94 -6.80 -5.67 11.29
CA ASN A 94 -6.87 -5.39 12.72
C ASN A 94 -5.59 -5.82 13.44
N ALA A 95 -4.97 -6.93 13.03
CA ALA A 95 -3.66 -7.34 13.54
C ALA A 95 -2.57 -6.33 13.16
N ILE A 96 -2.63 -5.75 11.95
CA ILE A 96 -1.70 -4.70 11.51
C ILE A 96 -1.85 -3.43 12.36
N ARG A 97 -3.09 -3.02 12.63
CA ARG A 97 -3.38 -1.89 13.53
C ARG A 97 -2.96 -2.17 14.97
N ALA A 98 -3.13 -3.40 15.43
CA ALA A 98 -2.70 -3.82 16.77
C ALA A 98 -1.17 -3.83 16.88
N PHE A 99 -0.45 -4.31 15.86
CA PHE A 99 1.03 -4.30 15.82
C PHE A 99 1.59 -2.87 15.73
N ASN A 100 0.78 -1.91 15.29
CA ASN A 100 1.10 -0.48 15.30
C ASN A 100 1.01 0.15 16.71
N GLU A 101 1.44 -0.56 17.76
CA GLU A 101 1.37 -0.10 19.16
C GLU A 101 2.06 1.25 19.36
N ARG A 102 3.14 1.49 18.60
CA ARG A 102 3.91 2.74 18.60
C ARG A 102 3.33 3.84 17.70
N LYS A 103 2.15 3.64 17.09
CA LYS A 103 1.47 4.58 16.16
C LYS A 103 2.38 5.13 15.06
N VAL A 104 3.26 4.29 14.53
CA VAL A 104 4.26 4.64 13.51
C VAL A 104 3.60 4.74 12.13
N LEU A 105 2.60 3.90 11.87
CA LEU A 105 1.85 3.89 10.63
C LEU A 105 0.77 4.97 10.63
N SER A 106 0.64 5.68 9.50
CA SER A 106 -0.47 6.61 9.26
C SER A 106 -1.83 5.90 9.16
N ASP A 107 -2.89 6.70 9.07
CA ASP A 107 -4.25 6.21 8.93
C ASP A 107 -4.40 5.22 7.76
N LEU A 108 -4.62 3.94 8.07
CA LEU A 108 -4.81 2.83 7.12
C LEU A 108 -6.24 2.79 6.53
N SER A 109 -7.03 3.85 6.67
CA SER A 109 -8.39 3.94 6.13
C SER A 109 -8.46 3.71 4.61
N TYR A 110 -7.41 4.07 3.87
CA TYR A 110 -7.30 3.85 2.41
C TYR A 110 -7.16 2.37 2.00
N LEU A 111 -6.88 1.50 2.98
CA LEU A 111 -6.85 0.03 2.81
C LEU A 111 -8.18 -0.61 3.17
N LYS A 112 -9.17 0.15 3.64
CA LYS A 112 -10.54 -0.38 3.77
C LYS A 112 -10.97 -0.82 2.39
N GLN A 113 -11.17 -2.12 2.24
CA GLN A 113 -11.92 -2.66 1.13
C GLN A 113 -13.33 -2.07 1.26
N ASP A 114 -13.72 -1.21 0.32
CA ASP A 114 -15.13 -0.82 0.18
C ASP A 114 -15.92 -2.09 -0.08
N GLY A 115 -16.45 -2.66 1.00
CA GLY A 115 -17.35 -3.78 0.99
C GLY A 115 -18.62 -3.35 0.31
N GLY A 116 -18.84 -3.84 -0.90
CA GLY A 116 -20.06 -3.59 -1.63
C GLY A 116 -19.97 -4.17 -3.02
N ASN A 117 -20.09 -5.49 -3.10
CA ASN A 117 -20.48 -6.16 -4.34
C ASN A 117 -21.81 -5.52 -4.79
N LYS A 118 -21.77 -4.45 -5.58
CA LYS A 118 -22.96 -3.88 -6.22
C LYS A 118 -23.36 -4.90 -7.27
N THR A 119 -24.16 -5.87 -6.86
CA THR A 119 -24.95 -6.71 -7.74
C THR A 119 -25.69 -5.77 -8.68
N ARG A 120 -25.17 -5.64 -9.92
CA ARG A 120 -25.86 -4.94 -11.00
C ARG A 120 -27.20 -5.64 -11.16
N LYS A 121 -28.27 -5.07 -10.60
CA LYS A 121 -29.65 -5.45 -10.94
C LYS A 121 -29.77 -5.25 -12.46
N ARG A 122 -29.69 -6.35 -13.20
CA ARG A 122 -30.10 -6.41 -14.61
C ARG A 122 -31.57 -6.03 -14.63
N SER A 123 -31.86 -4.79 -15.01
CA SER A 123 -33.19 -4.41 -15.47
C SER A 123 -33.46 -5.19 -16.75
N ARG A 124 -34.21 -6.29 -16.65
CA ARG A 124 -34.89 -6.91 -17.79
C ARG A 124 -36.13 -6.08 -18.03
N SER A 125 -36.09 -5.15 -19.00
CA SER A 125 -37.32 -4.60 -19.56
C SER A 125 -37.99 -5.70 -20.38
N ASN A 126 -39.04 -6.30 -19.82
CA ASN A 126 -40.02 -7.03 -20.62
C ASN A 126 -40.86 -5.98 -21.34
N LYS A 127 -40.59 -5.77 -22.63
CA LYS A 127 -41.50 -5.07 -23.52
C LYS A 127 -42.50 -6.11 -24.03
N LYS A 128 -43.74 -6.01 -23.55
CA LYS A 128 -44.91 -6.58 -24.24
C LYS A 128 -45.18 -5.78 -25.51
#